data_AF-A0A9D4L3B5-F1
#
_entry.id   AF-A0A9D4L3B5-F1
#
_cell.length_a   1.000
_cell.length_b   1.000
_cell.length_c   1.000
_cell.angle_alpha   90.00
_cell.angle_beta   90.00
_cell.angle_gamma   90.00
#
_symmetry.space_group_name_H-M   'P 1'
#
loop_
_entity.id
_entity.type
_entity.pdbx_description
1 polymer ?
#
loop_
_entity_poly.entity_id
_entity_poly.type
_entity_poly.pdbx_seq_one_letter_code
_entity_poly.pdbx_strand_id
1 'polypeptide(L)'
;MCNLTCKKASMLVCGGFIILMFTLYALFFNHGAPEDIMVANKGSQVNPKFKHYHDRDPHKMNELEKEVAEEERRAAQHWDEFIAKNDFVNIGEIYDNCDEKDRVMIGRTIMLPTVHWAGLKGVKSRTFINITLHEELTGGKFFLEVKYNGKDLFARNWELCTLDEDYDDRVVYCPFLAQDYSFVKDRDIPVYLPKGRYQTKGWITDVNDEIVACGFSDFTL
;
A
#
# COMPACT_ATOMS: atom_id res chain seq x y z
N MET A 1 -37.62 -32.31 -29.75
CA MET A 1 -37.05 -31.43 -30.81
C MET A 1 -37.28 -29.97 -30.39
N CYS A 2 -36.24 -29.20 -30.05
CA CYS A 2 -36.42 -27.76 -29.77
C CYS A 2 -36.56 -26.99 -31.09
N ASN A 3 -37.68 -26.27 -31.25
CA ASN A 3 -38.03 -25.51 -32.44
C ASN A 3 -37.02 -24.39 -32.75
N LEU A 4 -37.00 -23.90 -34.00
CA LEU A 4 -36.09 -22.82 -34.44
C LEU A 4 -36.18 -21.55 -33.57
N THR A 5 -37.33 -21.29 -32.97
CA THR A 5 -37.59 -20.20 -32.00
C THR A 5 -36.83 -20.37 -30.68
N CYS A 6 -36.71 -21.60 -30.18
CA CYS A 6 -35.93 -21.95 -28.98
C CYS A 6 -34.43 -21.66 -29.17
N LYS A 7 -33.89 -21.95 -30.37
CA LYS A 7 -32.48 -21.63 -30.71
C LYS A 7 -32.22 -20.12 -30.81
N LYS A 8 -33.15 -19.34 -31.38
CA LYS A 8 -33.03 -17.88 -31.48
C LYS A 8 -33.11 -17.20 -30.11
N ALA A 9 -34.03 -17.65 -29.26
CA ALA A 9 -34.13 -17.15 -27.88
C ALA A 9 -32.86 -17.47 -27.07
N SER A 10 -32.32 -18.69 -27.18
CA SER A 10 -31.07 -19.07 -26.52
C SER A 10 -29.87 -18.23 -27.01
N MET A 11 -29.74 -17.98 -28.32
CA MET A 11 -28.67 -17.11 -28.84
C MET A 11 -28.80 -15.67 -28.36
N LEU A 12 -30.02 -15.11 -28.29
CA LEU A 12 -30.23 -13.76 -27.77
C LEU A 12 -29.90 -13.65 -26.28
N VAL A 13 -30.25 -14.65 -25.48
CA VAL A 13 -29.93 -14.69 -24.04
C VAL A 13 -28.42 -14.83 -23.82
N CYS A 14 -27.75 -15.74 -24.55
CA CYS A 14 -26.30 -15.90 -24.48
C CYS A 14 -25.57 -14.62 -24.93
N GLY A 15 -26.01 -14.00 -26.04
CA GLY A 15 -25.45 -12.74 -26.53
C GLY A 15 -25.64 -11.59 -25.53
N GLY A 16 -26.83 -11.46 -24.94
CA GLY A 16 -27.10 -10.48 -23.90
C GLY A 16 -26.23 -10.67 -22.65
N PHE A 17 -26.00 -11.91 -22.23
CA PHE A 17 -25.12 -12.22 -21.10
C PHE A 17 -23.65 -11.84 -21.39
N ILE A 18 -23.15 -12.13 -22.59
CA ILE A 18 -21.78 -11.75 -22.99
C ILE A 18 -21.62 -10.23 -23.01
N ILE A 19 -22.59 -9.51 -23.57
CA ILE A 19 -22.57 -8.03 -23.59
C ILE A 19 -22.60 -7.47 -22.16
N LEU A 20 -23.43 -8.02 -21.29
CA LEU A 20 -23.48 -7.62 -19.89
C LEU A 20 -22.14 -7.87 -19.19
N MET A 21 -21.53 -9.04 -19.37
CA MET A 21 -20.23 -9.35 -18.80
C MET A 21 -19.13 -8.42 -19.31
N PHE A 22 -19.10 -8.15 -20.61
CA PHE A 22 -18.15 -7.21 -21.19
C PHE A 22 -18.36 -5.78 -20.66
N THR A 23 -19.62 -5.36 -20.50
CA THR A 23 -19.97 -4.05 -19.96
C THR A 23 -19.54 -3.93 -18.50
N LEU A 24 -19.80 -4.96 -17.68
CA LEU A 24 -19.34 -5.00 -16.29
C LEU A 24 -17.81 -5.00 -16.22
N TYR A 25 -17.13 -5.75 -17.08
CA TYR A 25 -15.68 -5.73 -17.18
C TYR A 25 -15.14 -4.32 -17.51
N ALA A 26 -15.67 -3.67 -18.55
CA ALA A 26 -15.24 -2.34 -18.95
C ALA A 26 -15.52 -1.26 -17.89
N LEU A 27 -16.64 -1.37 -17.18
CA LEU A 27 -17.01 -0.41 -16.13
C LEU A 27 -16.17 -0.59 -14.87
N PHE A 28 -15.98 -1.84 -14.42
CA PHE A 28 -15.39 -2.11 -13.11
C PHE A 28 -13.91 -2.50 -13.15
N PHE A 29 -13.37 -3.03 -14.24
CA PHE A 29 -12.04 -3.65 -14.25
C PHE A 29 -11.08 -3.09 -15.31
N ASN A 30 -11.56 -2.30 -16.27
CA ASN A 30 -10.70 -1.64 -17.26
C ASN A 30 -10.16 -0.32 -16.71
N HIS A 31 -9.08 -0.33 -15.92
CA HIS A 31 -8.49 0.85 -15.25
C HIS A 31 -8.10 2.01 -16.18
N GLY A 32 -7.92 1.76 -17.47
CA GLY A 32 -7.39 2.74 -18.42
C GLY A 32 -5.87 2.62 -18.58
N ALA A 33 -5.23 3.69 -19.02
CA ALA A 33 -3.77 3.70 -19.16
C ALA A 33 -3.11 3.91 -17.78
N PRO A 34 -1.93 3.33 -17.50
CA PRO A 34 -1.22 3.54 -16.24
C PRO A 34 -1.00 5.02 -15.90
N GLU A 35 -0.82 5.85 -16.92
CA GLU A 35 -0.64 7.29 -16.80
C GLU A 35 -1.89 7.97 -16.21
N ASP A 36 -3.08 7.52 -16.58
CA ASP A 36 -4.35 8.04 -16.03
C ASP A 36 -4.49 7.68 -14.55
N ILE A 37 -4.12 6.44 -14.18
CA ILE A 37 -4.10 5.98 -12.79
C ILE A 37 -3.10 6.81 -11.98
N MET A 38 -1.89 7.03 -12.51
CA MET A 38 -0.88 7.86 -11.86
C MET A 38 -1.36 9.29 -11.64
N VAL A 39 -2.02 9.90 -12.63
CA VAL A 39 -2.60 11.25 -12.51
C VAL A 39 -3.69 11.30 -11.44
N ALA A 40 -4.56 10.29 -11.38
CA ALA A 40 -5.61 10.20 -10.36
C ALA A 40 -5.07 10.11 -8.93
N ASN A 41 -3.82 9.68 -8.77
CA ASN A 41 -3.13 9.58 -7.49
C ASN A 41 -2.13 10.72 -7.23
N LYS A 42 -1.89 11.60 -8.21
CA LYS A 42 -0.97 12.72 -8.04
C LYS A 42 -1.57 13.74 -7.07
N GLY A 43 -0.93 13.88 -5.90
CA GLY A 43 -1.41 14.78 -4.84
C GLY A 43 -2.43 14.16 -3.89
N SER A 44 -2.71 12.86 -3.98
CA SER A 44 -3.39 12.14 -2.90
C SER A 44 -2.54 12.23 -1.64
N GLN A 45 -3.04 12.94 -0.63
CA GLN A 45 -2.45 12.89 0.71
C GLN A 45 -2.85 11.57 1.36
N VAL A 46 -1.88 10.88 1.95
CA VAL A 46 -2.10 9.66 2.73
C VAL A 46 -2.83 10.04 4.02
N ASN A 47 -4.15 10.17 3.90
CA ASN A 47 -5.12 10.45 4.96
C ASN A 47 -4.88 11.73 5.82
N PRO A 48 -5.65 12.81 5.63
CA PRO A 48 -5.53 14.06 6.41
C PRO A 48 -5.95 13.93 7.89
N LYS A 49 -6.40 12.74 8.34
CA LYS A 49 -6.76 12.51 9.75
C LYS A 49 -5.56 12.30 10.67
N PHE A 50 -4.39 11.99 10.13
CA PHE A 50 -3.18 11.85 10.93
C PHE A 50 -2.55 13.24 11.11
N LYS A 51 -2.88 13.91 12.22
CA LYS A 51 -2.12 15.11 12.62
C LYS A 51 -0.72 14.67 13.01
N HIS A 52 0.28 15.22 12.34
CA HIS A 52 1.65 14.94 12.73
C HIS A 52 1.97 15.61 14.07
N TYR A 53 2.90 15.04 14.81
CA TYR A 53 3.30 15.62 16.09
C TYR A 53 3.94 17.00 15.89
N HIS A 54 4.65 17.21 14.78
CA HIS A 54 5.21 18.51 14.39
C HIS A 54 4.15 19.62 14.14
N ASP A 55 2.86 19.28 14.02
CA ASP A 55 1.78 20.28 13.93
C ASP A 55 1.37 20.85 15.30
N ARG A 56 1.94 20.34 16.40
CA ARG A 56 1.64 20.81 17.76
C ARG A 56 2.37 22.11 18.08
N ASP A 57 1.76 22.88 18.96
CA ASP A 57 2.33 24.13 19.49
C ASP A 57 3.60 23.84 20.32
N PRO A 58 4.81 24.27 19.88
CA PRO A 58 6.07 24.01 20.58
C PRO A 58 6.12 24.57 22.00
N HIS A 59 5.30 25.58 22.30
CA HIS A 59 5.23 26.17 23.64
C HIS A 59 4.51 25.29 24.67
N LYS A 60 3.81 24.23 24.21
CA LYS A 60 3.09 23.28 25.07
C LYS A 60 3.83 21.95 25.24
N MET A 61 5.02 21.84 24.65
CA MET A 61 5.82 20.63 24.66
C MET A 61 6.95 20.72 25.70
N ASN A 62 7.23 19.60 26.36
CA ASN A 62 8.46 19.45 27.12
C ASN A 62 9.66 19.25 26.18
N GLU A 63 10.90 19.26 26.70
CA GLU A 63 12.10 19.17 25.86
C GLU A 63 12.19 17.86 25.07
N LEU A 64 11.82 16.72 25.67
CA LEU A 64 11.80 15.42 24.98
C LEU A 64 10.77 15.42 23.83
N GLU A 65 9.59 15.96 24.08
CA GLU A 65 8.54 16.10 23.05
C GLU A 65 8.98 16.98 21.88
N LYS A 66 9.77 18.03 22.14
CA LYS A 66 10.33 18.88 21.07
C LYS A 66 11.39 18.14 20.25
N GLU A 67 12.24 17.35 20.89
CA GLU A 67 13.26 16.55 20.22
C GLU A 67 12.62 15.53 19.28
N VAL A 68 11.62 14.80 19.76
CA VAL A 68 10.84 13.84 18.95
C VAL A 68 10.12 14.55 17.81
N ALA A 69 9.48 15.71 18.05
CA ALA A 69 8.81 16.49 17.01
C ALA A 69 9.77 16.95 15.90
N GLU A 70 10.99 17.35 16.29
CA GLU A 70 12.03 17.78 15.36
C GLU A 70 12.53 16.62 14.50
N GLU A 71 12.73 15.45 15.09
CA GLU A 71 13.10 14.23 14.38
C GLU A 71 12.01 13.81 13.39
N GLU A 72 10.75 13.78 13.83
CA GLU A 72 9.58 13.51 12.99
C GLU A 72 9.56 14.43 11.75
N ARG A 73 9.78 15.74 11.99
CA ARG A 73 9.76 16.76 10.95
C ARG A 73 10.91 16.55 9.96
N ARG A 74 12.12 16.25 10.44
CA ARG A 74 13.28 16.00 9.58
C ARG A 74 13.08 14.76 8.72
N ALA A 75 12.56 13.68 9.30
CA ALA A 75 12.26 12.45 8.57
C ALA A 75 11.20 12.69 7.49
N ALA A 76 10.11 13.37 7.83
CA ALA A 76 9.07 13.74 6.87
C ALA A 76 9.62 14.61 5.72
N GLN A 77 10.38 15.66 6.04
CA GLN A 77 11.02 16.53 5.05
C GLN A 77 11.96 15.76 4.13
N HIS A 78 12.78 14.86 4.68
CA HIS A 78 13.68 14.04 3.88
C HIS A 78 12.93 13.19 2.84
N TRP A 79 11.86 12.53 3.26
CA TRP A 79 11.04 11.72 2.36
C TRP A 79 10.27 12.57 1.34
N ASP A 80 9.77 13.73 1.74
CA ASP A 80 9.07 14.66 0.84
C ASP A 80 10.01 15.20 -0.25
N GLU A 81 11.23 15.58 0.13
CA GLU A 81 12.27 15.99 -0.83
C GLU A 81 12.64 14.84 -1.77
N PHE A 82 12.77 13.61 -1.25
CA PHE A 82 13.04 12.43 -2.06
C PHE A 82 11.93 12.18 -3.10
N ILE A 83 10.66 12.25 -2.69
CA ILE A 83 9.51 12.09 -3.60
C ILE A 83 9.48 13.21 -4.64
N ALA A 84 9.61 14.47 -4.21
CA ALA A 84 9.52 15.64 -5.08
C ALA A 84 10.66 15.68 -6.11
N LYS A 85 11.90 15.38 -5.69
CA LYS A 85 13.09 15.37 -6.57
C LYS A 85 12.97 14.36 -7.70
N ASN A 86 12.26 13.25 -7.49
CA ASN A 86 12.11 12.18 -8.46
C ASN A 86 10.75 12.20 -9.20
N ASP A 87 9.88 13.19 -8.94
CA ASP A 87 8.51 13.28 -9.47
C ASP A 87 7.71 11.98 -9.27
N PHE A 88 7.87 11.33 -8.10
CA PHE A 88 7.16 10.10 -7.80
C PHE A 88 5.71 10.36 -7.39
N VAL A 89 4.82 9.44 -7.78
CA VAL A 89 3.44 9.41 -7.27
C VAL A 89 3.43 8.68 -5.95
N ASN A 90 3.43 9.43 -4.85
CA ASN A 90 3.32 8.87 -3.51
C ASN A 90 1.91 8.34 -3.23
N ILE A 91 1.82 7.11 -2.73
CA ILE A 91 0.56 6.45 -2.36
C ILE A 91 0.57 5.94 -0.92
N GLY A 92 1.69 6.01 -0.20
CA GLY A 92 1.78 5.45 1.15
C GLY A 92 2.96 5.93 1.97
N GLU A 93 2.79 5.81 3.28
CA GLU A 93 3.71 6.25 4.33
C GLU A 93 3.99 5.11 5.29
N ILE A 94 5.24 5.01 5.75
CA ILE A 94 5.67 3.95 6.66
C ILE A 94 6.39 4.60 7.83
N TYR A 95 6.03 4.15 9.03
CA TYR A 95 6.49 4.65 10.31
C TYR A 95 7.06 3.51 11.15
N ASP A 96 7.93 3.85 12.09
CA ASP A 96 8.51 2.95 13.10
C ASP A 96 7.49 2.47 14.15
N ASN A 97 6.32 3.11 14.26
CA ASN A 97 5.21 2.61 15.09
C ASN A 97 3.84 3.02 14.50
N CYS A 98 2.75 2.49 15.08
CA CYS A 98 1.38 2.84 14.65
C CYS A 98 0.75 3.97 15.46
N ASP A 99 1.37 4.39 16.56
CA ASP A 99 0.80 5.39 17.44
C ASP A 99 0.93 6.77 16.78
N GLU A 100 -0.16 7.54 16.79
CA GLU A 100 -0.14 8.90 16.21
C GLU A 100 0.75 9.86 17.02
N LYS A 101 1.28 9.40 18.15
CA LYS A 101 2.21 10.14 19.00
C LYS A 101 3.59 9.53 18.79
N ASP A 102 4.57 10.37 18.46
CA ASP A 102 5.98 10.02 18.52
C ASP A 102 6.39 8.93 17.51
N ARG A 103 5.96 9.05 16.24
CA ARG A 103 6.30 8.11 15.17
C ARG A 103 7.23 8.74 14.14
N VAL A 104 8.34 8.11 13.82
CA VAL A 104 9.27 8.62 12.80
C VAL A 104 8.98 7.97 11.46
N MET A 105 8.95 8.77 10.39
CA MET A 105 8.75 8.23 9.04
C MET A 105 10.01 7.50 8.56
N ILE A 106 9.90 6.19 8.40
CA ILE A 106 10.98 5.31 7.95
C ILE A 106 10.83 4.90 6.48
N GLY A 107 9.74 5.27 5.81
CA GLY A 107 9.53 4.83 4.44
C GLY A 107 8.39 5.50 3.69
N ARG A 108 8.40 5.27 2.37
CA ARG A 108 7.39 5.71 1.43
C ARG A 108 7.03 4.58 0.46
N THR A 109 5.77 4.54 0.06
CA THR A 109 5.31 3.68 -1.04
C THR A 109 4.89 4.55 -2.20
N ILE A 110 5.44 4.28 -3.38
CA ILE A 110 5.13 5.00 -4.61
C ILE A 110 4.42 4.10 -5.62
N MET A 111 3.70 4.72 -6.55
CA MET A 111 3.10 4.05 -7.70
C MET A 111 3.94 4.28 -8.95
N LEU A 112 4.18 3.21 -9.71
CA LEU A 112 4.90 3.22 -10.98
C LEU A 112 4.10 2.49 -12.05
N PRO A 113 4.24 2.87 -13.34
CA PRO A 113 3.68 2.07 -14.43
C PRO A 113 4.43 0.74 -14.51
N THR A 114 3.71 -0.33 -14.88
CA THR A 114 4.30 -1.65 -15.11
C THR A 114 3.68 -2.31 -16.34
N VAL A 115 4.38 -3.30 -16.88
CA VAL A 115 3.88 -4.20 -17.91
C VAL A 115 3.92 -5.60 -17.31
N HIS A 116 2.76 -6.20 -17.12
CA HIS A 116 2.66 -7.56 -16.58
C HIS A 116 3.12 -8.59 -17.62
N TRP A 117 3.39 -9.81 -17.15
CA TRP A 117 3.88 -10.93 -17.95
C TRP A 117 3.05 -11.23 -19.23
N ALA A 118 1.75 -10.90 -19.23
CA ALA A 118 0.85 -11.07 -20.37
C ALA A 118 0.83 -9.86 -21.34
N GLY A 119 1.75 -8.91 -21.19
CA GLY A 119 1.78 -7.65 -21.97
C GLY A 119 0.71 -6.64 -21.59
N LEU A 120 -0.06 -6.91 -20.52
CA LEU A 120 -1.06 -5.99 -19.99
C LEU A 120 -0.37 -4.84 -19.27
N LYS A 121 -0.74 -3.61 -19.63
CA LYS A 121 -0.30 -2.42 -18.91
C LYS A 121 -1.04 -2.33 -17.58
N GLY A 122 -0.33 -1.96 -16.53
CA GLY A 122 -0.90 -1.77 -15.20
C GLY A 122 -0.02 -0.86 -14.37
N VAL A 123 -0.18 -0.95 -13.06
CA VAL A 123 0.65 -0.23 -12.09
C VAL A 123 1.24 -1.21 -11.09
N LYS A 124 2.36 -0.81 -10.50
CA LYS A 124 2.98 -1.51 -9.37
C LYS A 124 3.22 -0.52 -8.25
N SER A 125 3.22 -1.02 -7.03
CA SER A 125 3.74 -0.28 -5.89
C SER A 125 5.23 -0.57 -5.72
N ARG A 126 6.03 0.46 -5.45
CA ARG A 126 7.41 0.34 -4.99
C ARG A 126 7.51 0.93 -3.59
N THR A 127 7.93 0.11 -2.64
CA THR A 127 8.11 0.50 -1.25
C THR A 127 9.59 0.71 -0.97
N PHE A 128 9.92 1.86 -0.41
CA PHE A 128 11.23 2.19 0.15
C PHE A 128 11.12 2.20 1.66
N ILE A 129 11.98 1.46 2.34
CA ILE A 129 12.08 1.46 3.80
C ILE A 129 13.55 1.67 4.17
N ASN A 130 13.78 2.57 5.13
CA ASN A 130 15.04 2.82 5.79
C ASN A 130 14.78 2.84 7.31
N ILE A 131 15.13 1.76 7.99
CA ILE A 131 14.83 1.53 9.40
C ILE A 131 16.08 1.06 10.15
N THR A 132 16.25 1.55 11.37
CA THR A 132 17.24 1.03 12.32
C THR A 132 16.54 0.13 13.33
N LEU A 133 16.98 -1.12 13.44
CA LEU A 133 16.50 -2.03 14.48
C LEU A 133 17.45 -1.97 15.68
N HIS A 134 16.91 -1.65 16.86
CA HIS A 134 17.68 -1.63 18.10
C HIS A 134 17.82 -3.00 18.75
N GLU A 135 16.91 -3.92 18.41
CA GLU A 135 16.87 -5.29 18.94
C GLU A 135 16.72 -6.30 17.80
N GLU A 136 17.12 -7.54 18.07
CA GLU A 136 17.01 -8.63 17.09
C GLU A 136 15.55 -9.07 16.95
N LEU A 137 15.02 -9.00 15.72
CA LEU A 137 13.69 -9.49 15.39
C LEU A 137 13.78 -10.97 14.99
N THR A 138 13.54 -11.85 15.96
CA THR A 138 13.57 -13.31 15.77
C THR A 138 12.29 -13.89 15.19
N GLY A 139 11.20 -13.13 15.24
CA GLY A 139 9.85 -13.57 14.87
C GLY A 139 8.84 -12.44 14.97
N GLY A 140 7.56 -12.78 14.81
CA GLY A 140 6.47 -11.83 14.93
C GLY A 140 5.42 -11.99 13.84
N LYS A 141 4.52 -11.01 13.70
CA LYS A 141 3.38 -11.09 12.78
C LYS A 141 3.28 -9.86 11.89
N PHE A 142 2.92 -10.08 10.64
CA PHE A 142 2.49 -9.02 9.73
C PHE A 142 0.97 -9.02 9.65
N PHE A 143 0.36 -7.87 9.93
CA PHE A 143 -1.08 -7.64 9.83
C PHE A 143 -1.35 -6.75 8.62
N LEU A 144 -2.46 -7.00 7.91
CA LEU A 144 -2.92 -6.20 6.79
C LEU A 144 -4.43 -6.03 6.84
N GLU A 145 -4.88 -4.79 6.79
CA GLU A 145 -6.26 -4.36 6.62
C GLU A 145 -6.40 -3.58 5.31
N VAL A 146 -7.45 -3.86 4.55
CA VAL A 146 -7.75 -3.21 3.28
C VAL A 146 -9.21 -2.79 3.25
N LYS A 147 -9.44 -1.53 2.88
CA LYS A 147 -10.77 -0.97 2.59
C LYS A 147 -10.90 -0.66 1.11
N TYR A 148 -12.07 -0.95 0.56
CA TYR A 148 -12.47 -0.61 -0.81
C TYR A 148 -13.68 0.31 -0.77
N ASN A 149 -13.52 1.52 -1.30
CA ASN A 149 -14.51 2.60 -1.26
C ASN A 149 -15.08 2.81 0.16
N GLY A 150 -14.19 2.78 1.16
CA GLY A 150 -14.52 2.99 2.58
C GLY A 150 -15.13 1.77 3.30
N LYS A 151 -15.34 0.64 2.61
CA LYS A 151 -15.84 -0.61 3.22
C LYS A 151 -14.71 -1.60 3.42
N ASP A 152 -14.76 -2.36 4.50
CA ASP A 152 -13.77 -3.40 4.75
C ASP A 152 -13.82 -4.47 3.65
N LEU A 153 -12.68 -4.70 3.00
CA LEU A 153 -12.52 -5.67 1.92
C LEU A 153 -11.79 -6.92 2.42
N PHE A 154 -10.74 -6.73 3.20
CA PHE A 154 -9.84 -7.79 3.60
C PHE A 154 -9.12 -7.44 4.91
N ALA A 155 -8.97 -8.42 5.80
CA ALA A 155 -8.16 -8.32 6.99
C ALA A 155 -7.54 -9.68 7.30
N ARG A 156 -6.20 -9.77 7.37
CA ARG A 156 -5.48 -10.98 7.76
C ARG A 156 -4.17 -10.65 8.44
N ASN A 157 -3.60 -11.66 9.10
CA ASN A 157 -2.23 -11.67 9.53
C ASN A 157 -1.50 -12.93 9.06
N TRP A 158 -0.18 -12.85 9.04
CA TRP A 158 0.74 -13.93 8.72
C TRP A 158 1.92 -13.88 9.68
N GLU A 159 2.58 -15.01 9.88
CA GLU A 159 3.87 -15.05 10.55
C GLU A 159 4.89 -14.28 9.69
N LEU A 160 5.60 -13.33 10.31
CA LEU A 160 6.50 -12.42 9.61
C LEU A 160 7.58 -13.22 8.84
N CYS A 161 8.18 -14.19 9.51
CA CYS A 161 9.32 -14.93 8.98
C CYS A 161 8.98 -15.84 7.78
N THR A 162 7.70 -16.13 7.55
CA THR A 162 7.25 -16.96 6.43
C THR A 162 6.58 -16.16 5.31
N LEU A 163 6.43 -14.84 5.49
CA LEU A 163 5.66 -13.97 4.58
C LEU A 163 6.17 -14.02 3.13
N ASP A 164 7.49 -14.09 2.96
CA ASP A 164 8.17 -14.01 1.67
C ASP A 164 8.94 -15.29 1.29
N GLU A 165 8.70 -16.41 1.96
CA GLU A 165 9.46 -17.65 1.73
C GLU A 165 9.37 -18.17 0.28
N ASP A 166 8.24 -17.93 -0.38
CA ASP A 166 7.97 -18.40 -1.74
C ASP A 166 8.42 -17.42 -2.84
N TYR A 167 9.03 -16.28 -2.49
CA TYR A 167 9.43 -15.25 -3.45
C TYR A 167 10.96 -15.18 -3.61
N ASP A 168 11.44 -15.21 -4.86
CA ASP A 168 12.88 -15.14 -5.18
C ASP A 168 13.54 -13.82 -4.72
N ASP A 169 12.75 -12.75 -4.61
CA ASP A 169 13.17 -11.41 -4.20
C ASP A 169 12.80 -11.11 -2.74
N ARG A 170 12.78 -12.16 -1.90
CA ARG A 170 12.52 -12.09 -0.46
C ARG A 170 13.31 -10.98 0.21
N VAL A 171 12.63 -10.14 0.98
CA VAL A 171 13.26 -9.09 1.81
C VAL A 171 13.20 -9.40 3.30
N VAL A 172 12.39 -10.39 3.69
CA VAL A 172 12.14 -10.75 5.09
C VAL A 172 12.97 -11.96 5.49
N TYR A 173 14.16 -11.75 6.04
CA TYR A 173 15.01 -12.84 6.55
C TYR A 173 15.05 -12.78 8.07
N CYS A 174 14.46 -13.79 8.72
CA CYS A 174 14.60 -13.94 10.16
C CYS A 174 15.84 -14.80 10.51
N PRO A 175 16.60 -14.42 11.55
CA PRO A 175 16.42 -13.22 12.36
C PRO A 175 16.89 -11.94 11.65
N PHE A 176 16.22 -10.81 11.89
CA PHE A 176 16.80 -9.50 11.59
C PHE A 176 17.67 -9.10 12.78
N LEU A 177 18.95 -8.84 12.51
CA LEU A 177 19.91 -8.38 13.51
C LEU A 177 19.63 -6.93 13.91
N ALA A 178 20.09 -6.51 15.08
CA ALA A 178 20.05 -5.12 15.49
C ALA A 178 21.05 -4.27 14.67
N GLN A 179 20.58 -3.66 13.57
CA GLN A 179 21.37 -2.83 12.67
C GLN A 179 20.48 -1.97 11.76
N ASP A 180 21.10 -1.17 10.89
CA ASP A 180 20.42 -0.41 9.85
C ASP A 180 20.03 -1.29 8.65
N TYR A 181 18.80 -1.13 8.19
CA TYR A 181 18.25 -1.78 7.01
C TYR A 181 17.70 -0.77 6.02
N SER A 182 18.09 -0.92 4.77
CA SER A 182 17.50 -0.19 3.64
C SER A 182 17.12 -1.17 2.55
N PHE A 183 15.83 -1.24 2.23
CA PHE A 183 15.34 -2.13 1.17
C PHE A 183 14.29 -1.46 0.29
N VAL A 184 14.25 -1.94 -0.94
CA VAL A 184 13.30 -1.51 -1.98
C VAL A 184 12.58 -2.73 -2.48
N LYS A 185 11.26 -2.72 -2.44
CA LYS A 185 10.43 -3.85 -2.85
C LYS A 185 9.37 -3.42 -3.84
N ASP A 186 9.32 -4.10 -4.98
CA ASP A 186 8.25 -3.96 -5.96
C ASP A 186 7.15 -4.99 -5.69
N ARG A 187 5.89 -4.56 -5.83
CA ARG A 187 4.73 -5.45 -5.86
C ARG A 187 3.80 -5.01 -6.97
N ASP A 188 3.51 -5.93 -7.89
CA ASP A 188 2.53 -5.70 -8.95
C ASP A 188 1.13 -5.56 -8.35
N ILE A 189 0.38 -4.55 -8.81
CA ILE A 189 -1.03 -4.40 -8.46
C ILE A 189 -1.84 -5.19 -9.49
N PRO A 190 -2.62 -6.21 -9.08
CA PRO A 190 -3.29 -7.06 -10.06
C PRO A 190 -4.36 -6.33 -10.87
N VAL A 191 -4.31 -6.48 -12.19
CA VAL A 191 -5.28 -5.89 -13.16
C VAL A 191 -6.72 -6.38 -13.01
N TYR A 192 -6.97 -7.42 -12.22
CA TYR A 192 -8.31 -7.91 -11.93
C TYR A 192 -8.94 -7.24 -10.70
N LEU A 193 -8.24 -6.33 -10.03
CA LEU A 193 -8.86 -5.54 -8.96
C LEU A 193 -9.89 -4.58 -9.57
N PRO A 194 -11.07 -4.39 -8.96
CA PRO A 194 -12.01 -3.37 -9.40
C PRO A 194 -11.45 -1.94 -9.33
N LYS A 195 -11.99 -1.03 -10.13
CA LYS A 195 -11.78 0.41 -10.00
C LYS A 195 -12.33 0.93 -8.70
N GLY A 196 -11.64 1.89 -8.10
CA GLY A 196 -12.09 2.56 -6.90
C GLY A 196 -10.94 2.90 -5.97
N ARG A 197 -11.31 3.44 -4.80
CA ARG A 197 -10.35 3.86 -3.79
C ARG A 197 -10.02 2.71 -2.85
N TYR A 198 -8.74 2.43 -2.72
CA TYR A 198 -8.18 1.44 -1.82
C TYR A 198 -7.43 2.16 -0.70
N GLN A 199 -7.71 1.75 0.54
CA GLN A 199 -6.98 2.23 1.71
C GLN A 199 -6.43 1.01 2.42
N THR A 200 -5.13 1.01 2.71
CA THR A 200 -4.51 -0.09 3.45
C THR A 200 -3.88 0.40 4.73
N LYS A 201 -3.91 -0.46 5.73
CA LYS A 201 -3.11 -0.35 6.95
C LYS A 201 -2.40 -1.68 7.13
N GLY A 202 -1.08 -1.67 7.19
CA GLY A 202 -0.28 -2.84 7.53
C GLY A 202 0.59 -2.53 8.74
N TRP A 203 0.84 -3.51 9.59
CA TRP A 203 1.80 -3.33 10.69
C TRP A 203 2.50 -4.64 11.02
N ILE A 204 3.70 -4.51 11.56
CA ILE A 204 4.54 -5.62 11.98
C ILE A 204 4.62 -5.58 13.49
N THR A 205 4.44 -6.73 14.12
CA THR A 205 4.78 -6.94 15.53
C THR A 205 5.96 -7.87 15.68
N ASP A 206 6.66 -7.78 16.80
CA ASP A 206 7.66 -8.75 17.23
C ASP A 206 7.03 -9.98 17.90
N VAL A 207 7.85 -10.80 18.55
CA VAL A 207 7.43 -12.00 19.31
C VAL A 207 6.67 -11.66 20.61
N ASN A 208 6.78 -10.43 21.10
CA ASN A 208 6.11 -9.92 22.29
C ASN A 208 4.81 -9.15 21.95
N ASP A 209 4.41 -9.18 20.67
CA ASP A 209 3.30 -8.39 20.11
C ASP A 209 3.52 -6.85 20.18
N GLU A 210 4.77 -6.39 20.32
CA GLU A 210 5.14 -4.97 20.24
C GLU A 210 5.26 -4.55 18.77
N ILE A 211 4.77 -3.34 18.45
CA ILE A 211 4.76 -2.83 17.07
C ILE A 211 6.15 -2.35 16.68
N VAL A 212 6.66 -2.88 15.56
CA VAL A 212 7.98 -2.56 15.00
C VAL A 212 7.89 -1.58 13.84
N ALA A 213 6.80 -1.63 13.08
CA ALA A 213 6.57 -0.73 11.95
C ALA A 213 5.09 -0.70 11.57
N CYS A 214 4.65 0.42 11.01
CA CYS A 214 3.28 0.63 10.55
C CYS A 214 3.28 1.34 9.20
N GLY A 215 2.58 0.77 8.22
CA GLY A 215 2.42 1.33 6.88
C GLY A 215 0.97 1.66 6.58
N PHE A 216 0.76 2.79 5.92
CA PHE A 216 -0.54 3.24 5.43
C PHE A 216 -0.44 3.50 3.93
N SER A 217 -1.47 3.13 3.17
CA SER A 217 -1.58 3.56 1.78
C SER A 217 -3.00 3.99 1.43
N ASP A 218 -3.11 4.92 0.48
CA ASP A 218 -4.37 5.40 -0.06
C ASP A 218 -4.18 5.69 -1.55
N PHE A 219 -4.84 4.90 -2.40
CA PHE A 219 -4.74 5.05 -3.85
C PHE A 219 -6.04 4.69 -4.56
N THR A 220 -6.17 5.16 -5.79
CA THR A 220 -7.30 4.88 -6.69
C THR A 220 -6.82 4.11 -7.90
N LEU A 221 -7.59 3.09 -8.29
CA LEU A 221 -7.46 2.37 -9.56
C LEU A 221 -8.63 2.69 -10.50
#